data_AF-A0A255HFV7-F1
#
_entry.id   AF-A0A255HFV7-F1
#
_cell.length_a   1.000
_cell.length_b   1.000
_cell.length_c   1.000
_cell.angle_alpha   90.00
_cell.angle_beta   90.00
_cell.angle_gamma   90.00
#
_symmetry.space_group_name_H-M   'P 1'
#
loop_
_entity.id
_entity.type
_entity.pdbx_description
1 polymer ?
#
loop_
_entity_poly.entity_id
_entity_poly.type
_entity_poly.pdbx_seq_one_letter_code
_entity_poly.pdbx_strand_id
1 'polypeptide(L)'
;MTQDKPDRQEKQKTLMSMYRETRPREFVGEKSTTNHLAWSLLIVLAALAFWLVLALAAAENQRHALQTRVCQDRVFPTELDTACLQQVRSRAHWWQHVGHALVHMGS
;
A
#
# COMPACT_ATOMS: atom_id res chain seq x y z
N MET A 1 -44.16 39.06 43.51
CA MET A 1 -42.76 38.73 43.15
C MET A 1 -42.59 37.22 42.87
N THR A 2 -43.53 36.58 42.17
CA THR A 2 -43.59 35.11 41.99
C THR A 2 -43.59 34.67 40.53
N GLN A 3 -43.80 35.59 39.59
CA GLN A 3 -43.93 35.32 38.15
C GLN A 3 -42.58 35.20 37.41
N ASP A 4 -41.47 35.57 38.06
CA ASP A 4 -40.10 35.53 37.49
C ASP A 4 -39.49 34.12 37.45
N LYS A 5 -39.84 33.26 38.41
CA LYS A 5 -39.30 31.89 38.51
C LYS A 5 -39.68 30.97 37.33
N PRO A 6 -40.94 30.89 36.88
CA PRO A 6 -41.29 30.01 35.75
C PRO A 6 -40.63 30.44 34.44
N ASP A 7 -40.62 31.75 34.16
CA ASP A 7 -40.01 32.33 32.94
C ASP A 7 -38.50 32.07 32.84
N ARG A 8 -37.78 32.19 33.97
CA ARG A 8 -36.35 31.89 34.02
C ARG A 8 -36.03 30.42 33.71
N GLN A 9 -36.88 29.50 34.16
CA GLN A 9 -36.68 28.07 33.91
C GLN A 9 -36.93 27.71 32.45
N GLU A 10 -37.93 28.31 31.81
CA GLU A 10 -38.20 28.12 30.39
C GLU A 10 -37.06 28.67 29.53
N LYS A 11 -36.58 29.88 29.83
CA LYS A 11 -35.41 30.47 29.16
C LYS A 11 -34.16 29.61 29.30
N GLN A 12 -33.91 29.04 30.48
CA GLN A 12 -32.78 28.11 30.67
C GLN A 12 -32.94 26.81 29.86
N LYS A 13 -34.15 26.25 29.80
CA LYS A 13 -34.43 25.05 28.99
C LYS A 13 -34.19 25.33 27.50
N THR A 14 -34.67 26.46 27.00
CA THR A 14 -34.48 26.88 25.60
C THR A 14 -33.01 27.15 25.28
N LEU A 15 -32.27 27.78 26.20
CA LEU A 15 -30.82 27.96 26.04
C LEU A 15 -30.09 26.61 26.01
N MET A 16 -30.40 25.71 26.95
CA MET A 16 -29.79 24.39 27.00
C MET A 16 -30.12 23.53 25.77
N SER A 17 -31.33 23.62 25.23
CA SER A 17 -31.67 22.92 23.98
C SER A 17 -30.90 23.49 22.79
N MET A 18 -30.75 24.82 22.70
CA MET A 18 -29.96 25.45 21.64
C MET A 18 -28.47 25.04 21.70
N TYR A 19 -27.86 25.01 22.89
CA TYR A 19 -26.49 24.51 23.08
C TYR A 19 -26.36 23.02 22.76
N ARG A 20 -27.40 22.22 23.01
CA ARG A 20 -27.42 20.79 22.70
C ARG A 20 -27.51 20.52 21.19
N GLU A 21 -28.32 21.31 20.47
CA GLU A 21 -28.50 21.24 19.01
C GLU A 21 -27.23 21.68 18.27
N THR A 22 -26.54 22.70 18.81
CA THR A 22 -25.32 23.27 18.23
C THR A 22 -24.04 22.56 18.66
N ARG A 23 -24.12 21.52 19.52
CA ARG A 23 -22.94 20.70 19.79
C ARG A 23 -22.44 20.16 18.45
N PRO A 24 -21.24 20.56 18.01
CA PRO A 24 -20.71 20.12 16.73
C PRO A 24 -20.67 18.60 16.83
N ARG A 25 -21.49 17.93 16.01
CA ARG A 25 -21.45 16.48 15.95
C ARG A 25 -20.01 16.14 15.66
N GLU A 26 -19.40 15.45 16.62
CA GLU A 26 -18.00 15.06 16.65
C GLU A 26 -17.51 14.88 15.21
N PHE A 27 -16.55 15.73 14.84
CA PHE A 27 -15.86 15.79 13.56
C PHE A 27 -15.90 14.44 12.86
N VAL A 28 -16.45 14.43 11.66
CA VAL A 28 -16.71 13.25 10.80
C VAL A 28 -15.44 12.38 10.55
N GLY A 29 -14.28 12.71 11.13
CA GLY A 29 -13.04 11.93 11.07
C GLY A 29 -12.22 11.76 12.36
N GLU A 30 -12.71 12.09 13.58
CA GLU A 30 -11.76 12.32 14.69
C GLU A 30 -11.38 11.14 15.62
N LYS A 31 -11.99 9.92 15.61
CA LYS A 31 -11.54 8.96 16.65
C LYS A 31 -11.53 7.44 16.52
N SER A 32 -11.78 6.77 15.38
CA SER A 32 -11.54 5.30 15.38
C SER A 32 -11.28 4.65 14.04
N THR A 33 -11.99 5.03 12.98
CA THR A 33 -11.85 4.41 11.66
C THR A 33 -10.61 4.86 10.89
N THR A 34 -10.10 6.06 11.16
CA THR A 34 -8.97 6.65 10.43
C THR A 34 -7.67 5.86 10.62
N ASN A 35 -7.47 5.25 11.79
CA ASN A 35 -6.26 4.47 12.05
C ASN A 35 -6.33 3.12 11.30
N HIS A 36 -7.41 2.35 11.44
CA HIS A 36 -7.52 1.05 10.80
C HIS A 36 -7.53 1.13 9.26
N LEU A 37 -8.16 2.17 8.69
CA LEU A 37 -8.15 2.40 7.24
C LEU A 37 -6.76 2.79 6.73
N ALA A 38 -6.02 3.64 7.46
CA ALA A 38 -4.66 4.01 7.08
C ALA A 38 -3.71 2.81 7.17
N TRP A 39 -3.80 2.01 8.23
CA TRP A 39 -2.97 0.82 8.40
C TRP A 39 -3.30 -0.29 7.40
N SER A 40 -4.59 -0.53 7.11
CA SER A 40 -4.98 -1.51 6.11
C SER A 40 -4.50 -1.11 4.71
N LEU A 41 -4.66 0.16 4.35
CA LEU A 41 -4.15 0.70 3.09
C LEU A 41 -2.62 0.57 2.99
N LEU A 42 -1.91 0.87 4.08
CA LEU A 42 -0.45 0.71 4.16
C LEU A 42 -0.02 -0.74 3.93
N ILE A 43 -0.69 -1.71 4.56
CA ILE A 43 -0.39 -3.14 4.38
C ILE A 43 -0.65 -3.57 2.93
N VAL A 44 -1.76 -3.13 2.33
CA VAL A 44 -2.08 -3.42 0.92
C VAL A 44 -1.01 -2.86 -0.01
N LEU A 45 -0.59 -1.61 0.20
CA LEU A 45 0.46 -0.98 -0.61
C LEU A 45 1.81 -1.68 -0.41
N ALA A 46 2.16 -2.07 0.81
CA ALA A 46 3.39 -2.80 1.09
C ALA A 46 3.39 -4.19 0.43
N ALA A 47 2.27 -4.91 0.48
CA ALA A 47 2.11 -6.19 -0.20
C ALA A 47 2.24 -6.04 -1.72
N LEU A 48 1.63 -4.99 -2.29
CA LEU A 48 1.73 -4.70 -3.72
C LEU A 48 3.16 -4.32 -4.11
N ALA A 49 3.84 -3.49 -3.32
CA ALA A 49 5.24 -3.15 -3.55
C ALA A 49 6.13 -4.40 -3.50
N PHE A 50 5.94 -5.27 -2.50
CA PHE A 50 6.66 -6.53 -2.39
C PHE A 50 6.41 -7.47 -3.58
N TRP A 51 5.16 -7.56 -4.04
CA TRP A 51 4.79 -8.33 -5.22
C TRP A 51 5.49 -7.80 -6.48
N LEU A 52 5.49 -6.47 -6.69
CA LEU A 52 6.18 -5.84 -7.81
C LEU A 52 7.69 -6.09 -7.75
N VAL A 53 8.29 -6.05 -6.57
CA VAL A 53 9.72 -6.34 -6.36
C VAL A 53 10.05 -7.79 -6.75
N LEU A 54 9.20 -8.75 -6.36
CA LEU A 54 9.36 -10.15 -6.76
C LEU A 54 9.20 -10.33 -8.28
N ALA A 55 8.21 -9.67 -8.88
CA ALA A 55 7.98 -9.70 -10.32
C ALA A 55 9.16 -9.11 -11.10
N LEU A 56 9.71 -7.98 -10.62
CA LEU A 56 10.89 -7.34 -11.20
C LEU A 56 12.12 -8.25 -11.12
N ALA A 57 12.35 -8.89 -9.97
CA ALA A 57 13.46 -9.83 -9.82
C ALA A 57 13.36 -11.03 -10.78
N ALA A 58 12.15 -11.55 -11.02
CA ALA A 58 11.92 -12.61 -11.99
C ALA A 58 12.21 -12.15 -13.43
N ALA A 59 11.76 -10.95 -13.80
CA ALA A 59 12.01 -10.36 -15.12
C ALA A 59 13.51 -10.11 -15.37
N GLU A 60 14.23 -9.54 -14.40
CA GLU A 60 15.67 -9.30 -14.48
C GLU A 60 16.47 -10.61 -14.59
N ASN A 61 16.02 -11.65 -13.89
CA ASN A 61 16.63 -12.96 -13.96
C ASN A 61 16.49 -13.60 -15.35
N GLN A 62 15.32 -13.47 -16.00
CA GLN A 62 15.13 -13.89 -17.38
C GLN A 62 15.98 -13.08 -18.35
N ARG A 63 16.03 -11.76 -18.18
CA ARG A 63 16.86 -10.86 -19.01
C ARG A 63 18.34 -11.23 -18.95
N HIS A 64 18.86 -11.48 -17.75
CA HIS A 64 20.24 -11.92 -17.58
C HIS A 64 20.50 -13.27 -18.24
N ALA A 65 19.59 -14.24 -18.10
CA ALA A 65 19.74 -15.55 -18.73
C ALA A 65 19.81 -15.49 -20.26
N LEU A 66 19.07 -14.55 -20.87
CA LEU A 66 19.16 -14.26 -22.31
C LEU A 66 20.51 -13.64 -22.69
N GLN A 67 21.02 -12.69 -21.89
CA GLN A 67 22.31 -12.03 -22.16
C GLN A 67 23.49 -13.01 -22.07
N THR A 68 23.48 -13.90 -21.07
CA THR A 68 24.56 -14.86 -20.84
C THR A 68 24.39 -16.16 -21.64
N ARG A 69 23.34 -16.26 -22.47
CA ARG A 69 23.04 -17.41 -23.34
C ARG A 69 23.00 -18.76 -22.59
N VAL A 70 22.62 -18.76 -21.32
CA VAL A 70 22.62 -19.98 -20.48
C VAL A 70 21.53 -20.97 -20.91
N CYS A 71 20.45 -20.48 -21.53
CA CYS A 71 19.31 -21.26 -22.01
C CYS A 71 19.29 -21.41 -23.54
N GLN A 72 20.45 -21.32 -24.20
CA GLN A 72 20.56 -21.58 -25.63
C GLN A 72 20.54 -23.10 -25.88
N ASP A 73 19.71 -23.55 -26.82
CA ASP A 73 19.58 -24.98 -27.09
C ASP A 73 20.92 -25.54 -27.65
N ARG A 74 21.35 -26.69 -27.13
CA ARG A 74 22.59 -27.35 -27.55
C ARG A 74 22.48 -27.94 -28.96
N VAL A 75 21.27 -28.28 -29.40
CA VAL A 75 21.01 -28.86 -30.72
C VAL A 75 20.76 -27.76 -31.75
N PHE A 76 20.08 -26.68 -31.36
CA PHE A 76 19.73 -25.56 -32.23
C PHE A 76 20.26 -24.24 -31.66
N PRO A 77 21.48 -23.81 -32.02
CA PRO A 77 22.11 -22.62 -31.44
C PRO A 77 21.38 -21.31 -31.79
N THR A 78 20.43 -21.32 -32.72
CA THR A 78 19.58 -20.16 -33.03
C THR A 78 18.28 -20.13 -32.24
N GLU A 79 17.92 -21.22 -31.55
CA GLU A 79 16.70 -21.33 -30.75
C GLU A 79 16.97 -21.22 -29.24
N LEU A 80 15.96 -20.70 -28.54
CA LEU A 80 15.95 -20.47 -27.09
C LEU A 80 15.08 -21.52 -26.42
N ASP A 81 15.63 -22.21 -25.42
CA ASP A 81 14.84 -23.15 -24.62
C ASP A 81 13.99 -22.37 -23.61
N THR A 82 12.68 -22.30 -23.89
CA THR A 82 11.69 -21.64 -23.04
C THR A 82 11.48 -22.37 -21.72
N ALA A 83 11.70 -23.68 -21.66
CA ALA A 83 11.59 -24.45 -20.42
C ALA A 83 12.73 -24.09 -19.46
N CYS A 84 13.96 -23.97 -19.97
CA CYS A 84 15.09 -23.43 -19.21
C CYS A 84 14.82 -22.00 -18.72
N LEU A 85 14.28 -21.11 -19.56
CA LEU A 85 14.00 -19.71 -19.18
C LEU A 85 13.00 -19.58 -18.02
N GLN A 86 12.08 -20.52 -17.85
CA GLN A 86 11.12 -20.52 -16.74
C GLN A 86 11.75 -20.98 -15.41
N GLN A 87 12.78 -21.83 -15.47
CA GLN A 87 13.39 -22.45 -14.29
C GLN A 87 14.75 -21.85 -13.91
N VAL A 88 15.41 -21.15 -14.83
CA VAL A 88 16.78 -20.67 -14.63
C VAL A 88 16.82 -19.68 -13.47
N ARG A 89 17.70 -19.92 -12.49
CA ARG A 89 18.08 -18.94 -11.47
C ARG A 89 19.52 -18.52 -11.71
N SER A 90 19.70 -17.33 -12.29
CA SER A 90 21.01 -16.79 -12.60
C SER A 90 21.75 -16.24 -11.37
N ARG A 91 21.05 -15.82 -10.31
CA ARG A 91 21.68 -15.39 -9.05
C ARG A 91 21.08 -16.07 -7.81
N ALA A 92 21.90 -16.21 -6.78
CA ALA A 92 21.59 -16.96 -5.56
C ALA A 92 20.46 -16.32 -4.72
N HIS A 93 20.30 -15.01 -4.78
CA HIS A 93 19.38 -14.29 -3.91
C HIS A 93 18.60 -13.19 -4.63
N TRP A 94 17.27 -13.22 -4.47
CA TRP A 94 16.35 -12.28 -5.13
C TRP A 94 16.61 -10.81 -4.77
N TRP A 95 17.05 -10.53 -3.54
CA TRP A 95 17.38 -9.16 -3.11
C TRP A 95 18.60 -8.57 -3.82
N GLN A 96 19.50 -9.39 -4.37
CA GLN A 96 20.63 -8.89 -5.16
C GLN A 96 20.19 -8.37 -6.54
N HIS A 97 19.14 -8.96 -7.12
CA HIS A 97 18.52 -8.45 -8.34
C HIS A 97 17.86 -7.09 -8.10
N VAL A 98 17.14 -6.98 -6.98
CA VAL A 98 16.42 -5.77 -6.59
C VAL A 98 17.38 -4.63 -6.23
N GLY A 99 18.45 -4.94 -5.48
CA GLY A 99 19.49 -3.97 -5.13
C GLY A 99 20.23 -3.42 -6.35
N HIS A 100 20.55 -4.27 -7.34
CA HIS A 100 21.18 -3.79 -8.58
C HIS A 100 20.26 -2.88 -9.39
N ALA A 101 18.98 -3.25 -9.51
CA ALA A 101 17.98 -2.46 -10.22
C ALA A 101 17.73 -1.10 -9.52
N LEU A 102 17.66 -1.08 -8.18
CA LEU A 102 17.51 0.16 -7.41
C LEU A 102 18.73 1.09 -7.55
N VAL A 103 19.95 0.54 -7.51
CA VAL A 103 21.18 1.33 -7.66
C VAL A 103 21.31 1.91 -9.07
N HIS A 104 20.83 1.22 -10.11
CA HIS A 104 20.92 1.67 -11.50
C HIS A 104 19.68 2.43 -12.02
N MET A 105 18.58 2.52 -11.24
CA MET A 105 17.42 3.33 -11.63
C MET A 105 17.63 4.84 -11.45
N GLY A 106 18.67 5.25 -10.71
CA GLY A 106 18.96 6.65 -10.36
C GLY A 106 20.22 7.25 -10.99
N SER A 107 20.89 6.55 -11.91
CA SER A 107 22.09 7.01 -12.65
C SER A 107 21.80 7.11 -14.13
#